data_AF-A0AB35KBX4-F1
#
_entry.id   AF-A0AB35KBX4-F1
#
_cell.length_a   1.000
_cell.length_b   1.000
_cell.length_c   1.000
_cell.angle_alpha   90.00
_cell.angle_beta   90.00
_cell.angle_gamma   90.00
#
_symmetry.space_group_name_H-M   'P 1'
#
loop_
_entity.id
_entity.type
_entity.pdbx_description
1 polymer ?
#
loop_
_entity_poly.entity_id
_entity_poly.type
_entity_poly.pdbx_seq_one_letter_code
_entity_poly.pdbx_strand_id
1 'polypeptide(L)'
;MIGKKLKGYRQLLKLTGVTLANLAGINQPYLSEIENEKKVPPIDTFMNLINAISQNAPVTPENSNQVLTENNFKLFKKQFVVTKGETEKEKNYNYSEDGDHDYDLTGHNTTIYTITPNVSDYSTPIAMFNVRDNENFEIELDRVLRELYLLHSNSQEEYRELFRPNLLDFEINESSADLIYYVPQIRTSLFEWWYNHILQDFVYGDKIENNNPNFNLEKELLISVSSLENDEGNFSPVSTDNSVNLSKELLDGKTITIDLRITTDKNIKLLLDGQLLSNDELTALKFTLNGIRYNRKSNNQNSYFGRKRQKLIDEGYFDDKD
;
A
#
# COMPACT_ATOMS: atom_id res chain seq x y z
N MET A 1 -16.60 -17.27 1.95
CA MET A 1 -15.22 -17.48 2.43
C MET A 1 -14.49 -16.15 2.58
N ILE A 2 -14.85 -15.15 1.78
CA ILE A 2 -14.24 -13.82 1.81
C ILE A 2 -14.53 -13.13 3.15
N GLY A 3 -15.76 -13.25 3.65
CA GLY A 3 -16.19 -12.68 4.93
C GLY A 3 -15.37 -13.20 6.12
N LYS A 4 -15.21 -14.52 6.23
CA LYS A 4 -14.41 -15.13 7.30
C LYS A 4 -12.93 -14.74 7.22
N LYS A 5 -12.37 -14.65 6.01
CA LYS A 5 -10.97 -14.23 5.83
C LYS A 5 -10.76 -12.75 6.19
N LEU A 6 -11.69 -11.87 5.79
CA LEU A 6 -11.72 -10.47 6.24
C LEU A 6 -11.75 -10.36 7.77
N LYS A 7 -12.61 -11.17 8.41
CA LYS A 7 -12.68 -11.25 9.87
C LYS A 7 -11.34 -11.70 10.48
N GLY A 8 -10.66 -12.66 9.87
CA GLY A 8 -9.34 -13.14 10.27
C GLY A 8 -8.31 -12.01 10.32
N TYR A 9 -8.17 -11.25 9.22
CA TYR A 9 -7.28 -10.08 9.19
C TYR A 9 -7.66 -9.01 10.20
N ARG A 10 -8.95 -8.70 10.35
CA ARG A 10 -9.42 -7.75 11.37
C ARG A 10 -9.01 -8.18 12.77
N GLN A 11 -9.18 -9.47 13.09
CA GLN A 11 -8.84 -10.03 14.40
C GLN A 11 -7.33 -10.11 14.64
N LEU A 12 -6.54 -10.43 13.61
CA LEU A 12 -5.08 -10.40 13.65
C LEU A 12 -4.58 -9.02 14.10
N LEU A 13 -5.15 -7.96 13.54
CA LEU A 13 -4.82 -6.58 13.89
C LEU A 13 -5.52 -6.09 15.17
N LYS A 14 -6.30 -6.93 15.84
CA LYS A 14 -7.15 -6.59 17.01
C LYS A 14 -8.10 -5.39 16.76
N LEU A 15 -8.45 -5.13 15.51
CA LEU A 15 -9.40 -4.07 15.18
C LEU A 15 -10.82 -4.46 15.61
N THR A 16 -11.53 -3.55 16.27
CA THR A 16 -12.95 -3.79 16.57
C THR A 16 -13.78 -3.75 15.28
N GLY A 17 -14.91 -4.46 15.25
CA GLY A 17 -15.83 -4.39 14.10
C GLY A 17 -16.36 -2.97 13.86
N VAL A 18 -16.52 -2.16 14.91
CA VAL A 18 -16.92 -0.75 14.78
C VAL A 18 -15.81 0.07 14.12
N THR A 19 -14.58 -0.12 14.58
CA THR A 19 -13.40 0.60 14.06
C THR A 19 -13.19 0.33 12.57
N LEU A 20 -13.15 -0.95 12.16
CA LEU A 20 -12.95 -1.29 10.75
C LEU A 20 -14.09 -0.78 9.86
N ALA A 21 -15.34 -0.91 10.32
CA ALA A 21 -16.49 -0.43 9.56
C ALA A 21 -16.41 1.08 9.32
N ASN A 22 -16.09 1.86 10.35
CA ASN A 22 -15.92 3.31 10.25
C ASN A 22 -14.81 3.69 9.27
N LEU A 23 -13.64 3.04 9.35
CA LEU A 23 -12.52 3.28 8.45
C LEU A 23 -12.85 2.97 6.98
N ALA A 24 -13.63 1.92 6.75
CA ALA A 24 -14.08 1.53 5.42
C ALA A 24 -15.32 2.31 4.91
N GLY A 25 -15.85 3.25 5.71
CA GLY A 25 -17.01 4.06 5.33
C GLY A 25 -18.34 3.29 5.30
N ILE A 26 -18.46 2.20 6.06
CA ILE A 26 -19.68 1.37 6.16
C ILE A 26 -20.18 1.28 7.60
N ASN A 27 -21.42 0.81 7.79
CA ASN A 27 -21.94 0.57 9.13
C ASN A 27 -21.51 -0.81 9.67
N GLN A 28 -21.36 -0.90 10.99
CA GLN A 28 -20.93 -2.13 11.68
C GLN A 28 -21.88 -3.33 11.49
N PRO A 29 -23.22 -3.18 11.46
CA PRO A 29 -24.13 -4.27 11.11
C PRO A 29 -23.84 -4.87 9.73
N TYR A 30 -23.56 -4.03 8.73
CA TYR A 30 -23.25 -4.48 7.38
C TYR A 30 -21.91 -5.22 7.32
N LEU A 31 -20.88 -4.72 8.00
CA LEU A 31 -19.62 -5.46 8.16
C LEU A 31 -19.87 -6.84 8.82
N SER A 32 -20.71 -6.89 9.85
CA SER A 32 -21.07 -8.17 10.51
C SER A 32 -21.78 -9.13 9.56
N GLU A 33 -22.67 -8.65 8.69
CA GLU A 33 -23.28 -9.49 7.65
C GLU A 33 -22.25 -10.04 6.66
N ILE A 34 -21.28 -9.23 6.26
CA ILE A 34 -20.16 -9.65 5.40
C ILE A 34 -19.32 -10.71 6.11
N GLU A 35 -18.83 -10.44 7.32
CA GLU A 35 -17.95 -11.34 8.09
C GLU A 35 -18.59 -12.69 8.42
N ASN A 36 -19.92 -12.73 8.51
CA ASN A 36 -20.69 -13.94 8.77
C ASN A 36 -21.19 -14.61 7.47
N GLU A 37 -20.67 -14.22 6.31
CA GLU A 37 -21.00 -14.81 5.00
C GLU A 37 -22.48 -14.65 4.60
N LYS A 38 -23.19 -13.68 5.19
CA LYS A 38 -24.59 -13.40 4.86
C LYS A 38 -24.71 -12.52 3.62
N LYS A 39 -23.69 -11.70 3.33
CA LYS A 39 -23.62 -10.83 2.16
C LYS A 39 -22.23 -10.82 1.57
N VAL A 40 -22.17 -10.78 0.23
CA VAL A 40 -20.94 -10.46 -0.50
C VAL A 40 -20.92 -8.95 -0.74
N PRO A 41 -19.85 -8.23 -0.35
CA PRO A 41 -19.77 -6.79 -0.58
C PRO A 41 -19.55 -6.49 -2.08
N PRO A 42 -20.02 -5.34 -2.57
CA PRO A 42 -19.53 -4.79 -3.83
C PRO A 42 -18.01 -4.60 -3.78
N ILE A 43 -17.36 -4.68 -4.94
CA ILE A 43 -15.89 -4.53 -5.04
C ILE A 43 -15.38 -3.26 -4.37
N ASP A 44 -16.06 -2.11 -4.48
CA ASP A 44 -15.58 -0.86 -3.85
C ASP A 44 -15.60 -0.96 -2.33
N THR A 45 -16.63 -1.57 -1.76
CA THR A 45 -16.69 -1.84 -0.31
C THR A 45 -15.61 -2.83 0.11
N PHE A 46 -15.37 -3.87 -0.68
CA PHE A 46 -14.28 -4.81 -0.44
C PHE A 46 -12.93 -4.11 -0.43
N MET A 47 -12.63 -3.30 -1.46
CA MET A 47 -11.37 -2.55 -1.56
C MET A 47 -11.21 -1.53 -0.42
N ASN A 48 -12.28 -0.87 0.01
CA ASN A 48 -12.23 0.01 1.18
C ASN A 48 -11.87 -0.74 2.46
N LEU A 49 -12.37 -1.96 2.65
CA LEU A 49 -12.00 -2.82 3.77
C LEU A 49 -10.53 -3.24 3.69
N ILE A 50 -10.03 -3.62 2.50
CA ILE A 50 -8.61 -3.94 2.30
C ILE A 50 -7.75 -2.72 2.63
N ASN A 51 -8.05 -1.56 2.06
CA ASN A 51 -7.33 -0.31 2.33
C ASN A 51 -7.29 0.01 3.82
N ALA A 52 -8.43 -0.07 4.51
CA ALA A 52 -8.51 0.18 5.95
C ALA A 52 -7.66 -0.79 6.77
N ILE A 53 -7.63 -2.08 6.40
CA ILE A 53 -6.78 -3.08 7.06
C ILE A 53 -5.30 -2.76 6.79
N SER A 54 -4.91 -2.60 5.52
CA SER A 54 -3.53 -2.39 5.10
C SER A 54 -2.92 -1.10 5.67
N GLN A 55 -3.69 -0.01 5.77
CA GLN A 55 -3.20 1.27 6.34
C GLN A 55 -2.86 1.18 7.82
N ASN A 56 -3.44 0.21 8.53
CA ASN A 56 -3.32 0.06 9.96
C ASN A 56 -2.49 -1.16 10.38
N ALA A 57 -1.88 -1.85 9.42
CA ALA A 57 -1.14 -3.07 9.69
C ALA A 57 0.36 -2.76 10.00
N PRO A 58 0.95 -3.40 11.02
CA PRO A 58 2.30 -3.08 11.50
C PRO A 58 3.41 -3.81 10.70
N VAL A 59 4.66 -3.51 11.04
CA VAL A 59 5.79 -4.37 10.66
C VAL A 59 5.57 -5.75 11.26
N THR A 60 5.90 -6.80 10.51
CA THR A 60 5.95 -8.19 10.98
C THR A 60 7.25 -8.82 10.52
N PRO A 61 7.66 -9.97 11.09
CA PRO A 61 8.83 -10.71 10.59
C PRO A 61 8.73 -11.09 9.10
N GLU A 62 7.51 -11.21 8.55
CA GLU A 62 7.28 -11.56 7.14
C GLU A 62 7.56 -10.39 6.19
N ASN A 63 7.27 -9.16 6.63
CA ASN A 63 7.42 -7.96 5.81
C ASN A 63 8.67 -7.13 6.15
N SER A 64 9.33 -7.40 7.28
CA SER A 64 10.40 -6.57 7.81
C SER A 64 11.54 -6.37 6.84
N ASN A 65 11.95 -7.41 6.10
CA ASN A 65 13.07 -7.31 5.16
C ASN A 65 12.75 -6.43 3.94
N GLN A 66 11.48 -6.30 3.57
CA GLN A 66 11.03 -5.48 2.45
C GLN A 66 10.79 -4.02 2.87
N VAL A 67 10.37 -3.81 4.11
CA VAL A 67 10.05 -2.50 4.66
C VAL A 67 11.28 -1.85 5.30
N LEU A 68 12.03 -2.58 6.12
CA LEU A 68 13.16 -2.08 6.90
C LEU A 68 14.47 -2.09 6.09
N THR A 69 14.45 -1.41 4.96
CA THR A 69 15.60 -1.31 4.04
C THR A 69 16.65 -0.32 4.53
N GLU A 70 17.85 -0.37 3.94
CA GLU A 70 18.92 0.61 4.22
C GLU A 70 18.53 2.05 3.84
N ASN A 71 17.72 2.22 2.79
CA ASN A 71 17.23 3.54 2.40
C ASN A 71 16.30 4.12 3.46
N ASN A 72 15.39 3.30 3.98
CA ASN A 72 14.49 3.68 5.06
C ASN A 72 15.25 3.89 6.38
N PHE A 73 16.31 3.13 6.64
CA PHE A 73 17.18 3.35 7.79
C PHE A 73 17.86 4.73 7.76
N LYS A 74 18.36 5.17 6.59
CA LYS A 74 18.92 6.52 6.43
C LYS A 74 17.90 7.62 6.67
N LEU A 75 16.62 7.38 6.36
CA LEU A 75 15.53 8.33 6.65
C LEU A 75 15.15 8.31 8.13
N PHE A 76 15.17 7.14 8.75
CA PHE A 76 14.98 6.95 10.19
C PHE A 76 16.06 7.66 11.01
N LYS A 77 17.35 7.52 10.65
CA LYS A 77 18.47 8.21 11.33
C LYS A 77 18.28 9.75 11.37
N LYS A 78 17.62 10.33 10.37
CA LYS A 78 17.33 11.78 10.31
C LYS A 78 16.25 12.24 11.29
N GLN A 79 15.52 11.30 11.91
CA GLN A 79 14.48 11.61 12.89
C GLN A 79 15.04 11.85 14.29
N PHE A 80 16.37 11.93 14.47
CA PHE A 80 16.99 12.04 15.79
C PHE A 80 18.00 13.19 15.86
N VAL A 81 18.05 13.80 17.05
CA VAL A 81 19.13 14.67 17.49
C VAL A 81 19.99 13.90 18.49
N VAL A 82 21.30 13.96 18.31
CA VAL A 82 22.27 13.37 19.24
C VAL A 82 22.95 14.48 20.02
N THR A 83 22.92 14.37 21.34
CA THR A 83 23.56 15.33 22.25
C THR A 83 24.74 14.69 22.95
N LYS A 84 25.88 15.39 22.93
CA LYS A 84 27.09 14.98 23.65
C LYS A 84 26.99 15.40 25.11
N GLY A 85 27.12 14.44 26.02
CA GLY A 85 27.15 14.63 27.46
C GLY A 85 28.57 14.70 28.02
N GLU A 86 28.70 14.30 29.28
CA GLU A 86 29.96 14.32 30.02
C GLU A 86 30.92 13.22 29.55
N THR A 87 32.22 13.47 29.76
CA THR A 87 33.28 12.49 29.54
C THR A 87 33.80 12.04 30.89
N GLU A 88 33.69 10.75 31.18
CA GLU A 88 34.16 10.13 32.41
C GLU A 88 35.28 9.15 32.14
N LYS A 89 36.13 8.92 33.14
CA LYS A 89 37.18 7.89 33.06
C LYS A 89 36.61 6.57 33.56
N GLU A 90 36.72 5.51 32.74
CA GLU A 90 36.26 4.18 33.14
C GLU A 90 36.93 3.75 34.46
N LYS A 91 36.12 3.25 35.39
CA LYS A 91 36.58 2.68 36.66
C LYS A 91 36.66 1.18 36.50
N ASN A 92 37.86 0.60 36.63
CA ASN A 92 38.02 -0.84 36.67
C ASN A 92 37.82 -1.34 38.10
N TYR A 93 36.95 -2.33 38.28
CA TYR A 93 36.74 -2.99 39.55
C TYR A 93 37.77 -4.11 39.71
N ASN A 94 38.76 -3.90 40.57
CA ASN A 94 39.62 -4.98 41.02
C ASN A 94 39.07 -5.52 42.35
N TYR A 95 38.67 -6.79 42.35
CA TYR A 95 38.34 -7.49 43.59
C TYR A 95 39.65 -7.86 44.30
N SER A 96 39.90 -7.25 45.45
CA SER A 96 40.91 -7.74 46.39
C SER A 96 40.29 -8.84 47.28
N GLU A 97 41.08 -9.86 47.64
CA GLU A 97 40.62 -10.95 48.52
C GLU A 97 40.25 -10.47 49.94
N ASP A 98 40.67 -9.25 50.31
CA ASP A 98 40.45 -8.65 51.64
C ASP A 98 39.16 -7.80 51.74
N GLY A 99 38.39 -7.68 50.64
CA GLY A 99 37.10 -6.98 50.64
C GLY A 99 37.17 -5.46 50.48
N ASP A 100 38.38 -4.89 50.31
CA ASP A 100 38.57 -3.48 50.00
C ASP A 100 38.43 -3.22 48.48
N HIS A 101 37.58 -2.24 48.13
CA HIS A 101 37.39 -1.78 46.75
C HIS A 101 38.41 -0.69 46.43
N ASP A 102 39.49 -1.06 45.72
CA ASP A 102 40.42 -0.07 45.18
C ASP A 102 40.03 0.27 43.74
N TYR A 103 39.86 1.56 43.44
CA TYR A 103 39.48 2.02 42.10
C TYR A 103 40.73 2.26 41.27
N ASP A 104 41.01 1.39 40.30
CA ASP A 104 42.03 1.69 39.31
C ASP A 104 41.45 2.57 38.19
N LEU A 105 41.97 3.79 38.07
CA LEU A 105 41.60 4.78 37.05
C LEU A 105 42.46 4.62 35.78
N THR A 106 42.83 3.40 35.40
CA THR A 106 43.57 3.08 34.16
C THR A 106 42.68 2.91 32.92
N GLY A 107 41.36 2.95 33.09
CA GLY A 107 40.39 2.78 32.00
C GLY A 107 40.36 3.92 30.97
N HIS A 108 39.69 3.66 29.84
CA HIS A 108 39.54 4.61 28.73
C HIS A 108 38.69 5.82 29.14
N ASN A 109 38.93 6.97 28.51
CA ASN A 109 37.97 8.07 28.61
C ASN A 109 36.73 7.70 27.78
N THR A 110 35.56 7.79 28.39
CA THR A 110 34.29 7.44 27.78
C THR A 110 33.37 8.64 27.78
N THR A 111 32.83 8.99 26.61
CA THR A 111 31.85 10.07 26.47
C THR A 111 30.46 9.48 26.36
N ILE A 112 29.53 10.04 27.15
CA ILE A 112 28.11 9.67 27.10
C ILE A 112 27.41 10.49 26.02
N TYR A 113 26.60 9.85 25.18
CA TYR A 113 25.74 10.48 24.20
C TYR A 113 24.28 10.09 24.41
N THR A 114 23.37 11.03 24.20
CA THR A 114 21.93 10.80 24.29
C THR A 114 21.24 11.02 22.96
N ILE A 115 20.31 10.14 22.60
CA ILE A 115 19.53 10.19 21.36
C ILE A 115 18.13 10.67 21.71
N THR A 116 17.69 11.77 21.08
CA THR A 116 16.36 12.36 21.28
C THR A 116 15.64 12.41 19.94
N PRO A 117 14.38 11.96 19.83
CA PRO A 117 13.58 12.15 18.62
C PRO A 117 13.47 13.64 18.27
N ASN A 118 13.62 13.96 16.99
CA ASN A 118 13.33 15.28 16.40
C ASN A 118 11.88 15.36 15.86
N VAL A 119 11.07 14.39 16.24
CA VAL A 119 9.66 14.28 15.89
C VAL A 119 8.88 14.39 17.19
N SER A 120 7.83 15.22 17.22
CA SER A 120 6.95 15.53 18.36
C SER A 120 7.49 16.52 19.42
N ASP A 121 6.63 16.90 20.38
CA ASP A 121 6.94 17.70 21.58
C ASP A 121 7.82 16.95 22.61
N TYR A 122 8.40 15.82 22.22
CA TYR A 122 9.17 14.94 23.09
C TYR A 122 10.63 15.41 23.21
N SER A 123 10.97 15.99 24.35
CA SER A 123 12.33 16.45 24.64
C SER A 123 13.18 15.44 25.41
N THR A 124 12.62 14.28 25.75
CA THR A 124 13.30 13.26 26.57
C THR A 124 14.11 12.29 25.70
N PRO A 125 15.37 12.01 26.06
CA PRO A 125 16.17 11.00 25.39
C PRO A 125 15.50 9.62 25.45
N ILE A 126 15.54 8.90 24.33
CA ILE A 126 15.01 7.53 24.21
C ILE A 126 16.10 6.47 24.36
N ALA A 127 17.36 6.87 24.18
CA ALA A 127 18.51 5.99 24.26
C ALA A 127 19.73 6.78 24.70
N MET A 128 20.64 6.08 25.36
CA MET A 128 21.93 6.59 25.78
C MET A 128 22.99 5.57 25.40
N PHE A 129 24.14 6.03 24.92
CA PHE A 129 25.24 5.16 24.57
C PHE A 129 26.58 5.83 24.88
N ASN A 130 27.58 5.00 25.08
CA ASN A 130 28.92 5.38 25.47
C ASN A 130 29.86 5.18 24.30
N VAL A 131 30.80 6.11 24.11
CA VAL A 131 31.86 5.99 23.10
C VAL A 131 33.20 6.21 23.80
N ARG A 132 34.07 5.21 23.74
CA ARG A 132 35.43 5.32 24.25
C ARG A 132 36.30 6.19 23.35
N ASP A 133 37.36 6.74 23.90
CA ASP A 133 38.32 7.58 23.18
C ASP A 133 39.02 6.88 22.00
N ASN A 134 39.07 5.55 21.99
CA ASN A 134 39.60 4.73 20.91
C ASN A 134 38.52 4.20 19.94
N GLU A 135 37.25 4.50 20.16
CA GLU A 135 36.12 4.06 19.34
C GLU A 135 35.66 5.18 18.38
N ASN A 136 34.94 4.80 17.32
CA ASN A 136 34.39 5.75 16.36
C ASN A 136 32.93 6.05 16.70
N PHE A 137 32.63 7.32 16.98
CA PHE A 137 31.29 7.80 17.30
C PHE A 137 30.23 7.42 16.26
N GLU A 138 30.51 7.56 14.96
CA GLU A 138 29.52 7.27 13.92
C GLU A 138 29.21 5.78 13.84
N ILE A 139 30.19 4.91 14.13
CA ILE A 139 29.99 3.46 14.14
C ILE A 139 29.08 3.08 15.31
N GLU A 140 29.33 3.60 16.52
CA GLU A 140 28.49 3.32 17.68
C GLU A 140 27.08 3.90 17.55
N LEU A 141 26.97 5.12 17.01
CA LEU A 141 25.67 5.72 16.72
C LEU A 141 24.87 4.88 15.72
N ASP A 142 25.52 4.43 14.64
CA ASP A 142 24.89 3.58 13.62
C ASP A 142 24.42 2.26 14.24
N ARG A 143 25.25 1.61 15.07
CA ARG A 143 24.90 0.38 15.78
C ARG A 143 23.65 0.54 16.65
N VAL A 144 23.64 1.55 17.51
CA VAL A 144 22.52 1.80 18.45
C VAL A 144 21.23 2.12 17.68
N LEU A 145 21.30 2.97 16.65
CA LEU A 145 20.11 3.28 15.85
C LEU A 145 19.62 2.07 15.05
N ARG A 146 20.51 1.18 14.59
CA ARG A 146 20.10 -0.06 13.91
C ARG A 146 19.39 -1.02 14.85
N GLU A 147 19.83 -1.14 16.09
CA GLU A 147 19.15 -1.95 17.11
C GLU A 147 17.72 -1.45 17.33
N LEU A 148 17.53 -0.12 17.44
CA LEU A 148 16.20 0.48 17.54
C LEU A 148 15.35 0.25 16.28
N TYR A 149 15.96 0.42 15.10
CA TYR A 149 15.28 0.28 13.81
C TYR A 149 14.79 -1.14 13.53
N LEU A 150 15.57 -2.14 13.93
CA LEU A 150 15.30 -3.56 13.71
C LEU A 150 14.54 -4.22 14.86
N LEU A 151 14.11 -3.45 15.86
CA LEU A 151 13.39 -4.00 17.01
C LEU A 151 12.14 -4.80 16.61
N HIS A 152 11.45 -4.36 15.54
CA HIS A 152 10.26 -5.02 14.99
C HIS A 152 10.55 -6.14 13.97
N SER A 153 11.80 -6.34 13.53
CA SER A 153 12.14 -7.42 12.60
C SER A 153 12.36 -8.76 13.30
N ASN A 154 12.67 -8.74 14.60
CA ASN A 154 13.05 -9.92 15.34
C ASN A 154 11.82 -10.56 15.99
N SER A 155 11.53 -11.79 15.58
CA SER A 155 10.49 -12.68 16.12
C SER A 155 10.75 -13.15 17.57
N GLN A 156 11.67 -12.49 18.29
CA GLN A 156 12.06 -12.86 19.64
C GLN A 156 10.85 -12.71 20.57
N GLU A 157 10.49 -13.81 21.23
CA GLU A 157 9.35 -13.89 22.15
C GLU A 157 9.42 -12.85 23.28
N GLU A 158 10.63 -12.45 23.64
CA GLU A 158 10.96 -11.50 24.70
C GLU A 158 10.43 -10.07 24.46
N TYR A 159 10.17 -9.69 23.20
CA TYR A 159 9.68 -8.34 22.85
C TYR A 159 8.21 -8.32 22.40
N ARG A 160 7.46 -9.41 22.57
CA ARG A 160 6.04 -9.50 22.15
C ARG A 160 5.15 -8.43 22.80
N GLU A 161 5.49 -7.97 24.00
CA GLU A 161 4.73 -6.91 24.71
C GLU A 161 4.92 -5.51 24.08
N LEU A 162 6.03 -5.31 23.36
CA LEU A 162 6.30 -4.07 22.59
C LEU A 162 5.60 -4.08 21.23
N PHE A 163 5.04 -5.21 20.80
CA PHE A 163 4.42 -5.34 19.50
C PHE A 163 3.00 -4.76 19.50
N ARG A 164 2.82 -3.67 18.77
CA ARG A 164 1.50 -3.08 18.52
C ARG A 164 0.83 -3.86 17.36
N PRO A 165 -0.36 -4.46 17.58
CA PRO A 165 -1.02 -5.28 16.56
C PRO A 165 -1.62 -4.45 15.43
N ASN A 166 -1.84 -3.15 15.64
CA ASN A 166 -2.29 -2.21 14.62
C ASN A 166 -1.70 -0.81 14.89
N LEU A 167 -1.76 0.05 13.86
CA LEU A 167 -1.21 1.40 13.87
C LEU A 167 -2.24 2.50 14.25
N LEU A 168 -3.47 2.15 14.65
CA LEU A 168 -4.45 3.13 15.16
C LEU A 168 -4.19 3.48 16.62
N ASP A 169 -3.75 2.50 17.39
CA ASP A 169 -3.34 2.66 18.79
C ASP A 169 -1.95 3.33 18.90
N PHE A 170 -1.38 3.78 17.78
CA PHE A 170 -0.16 4.57 17.74
C PHE A 170 -0.45 5.96 18.31
N GLU A 171 -0.17 6.12 19.60
CA GLU A 171 -0.05 7.44 20.22
C GLU A 171 1.39 7.92 20.17
N ILE A 172 1.55 9.25 20.07
CA ILE A 172 2.83 9.95 19.93
C ILE A 172 3.77 9.78 21.15
N ASN A 173 3.32 9.07 22.20
CA ASN A 173 3.92 9.06 23.53
C ASN A 173 4.62 7.75 23.92
N GLU A 174 4.88 6.85 22.97
CA GLU A 174 5.41 5.50 23.28
C GLU A 174 6.79 5.20 22.65
N SER A 175 7.32 4.04 23.07
CA SER A 175 8.71 3.58 23.03
C SER A 175 9.49 3.82 21.73
N SER A 176 10.83 3.72 21.82
CA SER A 176 11.74 3.80 20.68
C SER A 176 11.39 2.86 19.51
N ALA A 177 10.63 1.79 19.78
CA ALA A 177 10.14 0.85 18.79
C ALA A 177 9.21 1.52 17.77
N ASP A 178 8.27 2.33 18.23
CA ASP A 178 7.20 2.85 17.37
C ASP A 178 7.67 4.03 16.50
N LEU A 179 8.89 4.52 16.76
CA LEU A 179 9.44 5.67 16.06
C LEU A 179 9.69 5.42 14.57
N ILE A 180 9.84 4.16 14.15
CA ILE A 180 9.94 3.82 12.73
C ILE A 180 8.71 4.27 11.94
N TYR A 181 7.55 4.34 12.60
CA TYR A 181 6.29 4.72 11.97
C TYR A 181 6.16 6.24 11.74
N TYR A 182 7.06 7.07 12.28
CA TYR A 182 7.16 8.49 11.92
C TYR A 182 7.79 8.72 10.56
N VAL A 183 8.52 7.74 10.01
CA VAL A 183 9.09 7.85 8.67
C VAL A 183 7.98 7.58 7.66
N PRO A 184 7.51 8.57 6.87
CA PRO A 184 6.37 8.39 5.98
C PRO A 184 6.61 7.27 4.96
N GLN A 185 7.85 7.13 4.48
CA GLN A 185 8.24 6.10 3.52
C GLN A 185 8.08 4.70 4.09
N ILE A 186 8.32 4.51 5.39
CA ILE A 186 8.10 3.22 6.06
C ILE A 186 6.60 2.91 6.10
N ARG A 187 5.76 3.90 6.43
CA ARG A 187 4.29 3.75 6.41
C ARG A 187 3.77 3.41 5.02
N THR A 188 4.30 4.08 3.98
CA THR A 188 3.95 3.78 2.58
C THR A 188 4.35 2.36 2.20
N SER A 189 5.59 1.95 2.45
CA SER A 189 6.05 0.60 2.12
C SER A 189 5.27 -0.49 2.87
N LEU A 190 4.87 -0.23 4.12
CA LEU A 190 4.00 -1.14 4.88
C LEU A 190 2.62 -1.27 4.25
N PHE A 191 2.00 -0.14 3.93
CA PHE A 191 0.69 -0.13 3.31
C PHE A 191 0.70 -0.90 1.98
N GLU A 192 1.68 -0.64 1.12
CA GLU A 192 1.84 -1.32 -0.16
C GLU A 192 2.04 -2.82 0.01
N TRP A 193 2.92 -3.23 0.94
CA TRP A 193 3.15 -4.65 1.21
C TRP A 193 1.88 -5.37 1.69
N TRP A 194 1.20 -4.79 2.69
CA TRP A 194 -0.02 -5.40 3.24
C TRP A 194 -1.16 -5.41 2.23
N TYR A 195 -1.31 -4.35 1.45
CA TYR A 195 -2.29 -4.28 0.37
C TYR A 195 -2.08 -5.42 -0.63
N ASN A 196 -0.85 -5.59 -1.12
CA ASN A 196 -0.50 -6.67 -2.04
C ASN A 196 -0.72 -8.04 -1.39
N HIS A 197 -0.17 -8.26 -0.20
CA HIS A 197 -0.23 -9.52 0.51
C HIS A 197 -1.67 -10.00 0.75
N ILE A 198 -2.54 -9.11 1.24
CA ILE A 198 -3.93 -9.45 1.53
C ILE A 198 -4.67 -9.81 0.24
N LEU A 199 -4.51 -9.01 -0.83
CA LEU A 199 -5.19 -9.28 -2.10
C LEU A 199 -4.70 -10.58 -2.75
N GLN A 200 -3.39 -10.85 -2.72
CA GLN A 200 -2.84 -12.14 -3.15
C GLN A 200 -3.42 -13.30 -2.34
N ASP A 201 -3.56 -13.17 -1.01
CA ASP A 201 -4.18 -14.19 -0.19
C ASP A 201 -5.67 -14.42 -0.56
N PHE A 202 -6.41 -13.38 -0.94
CA PHE A 202 -7.78 -13.54 -1.44
C PHE A 202 -7.86 -14.21 -2.82
N VAL A 203 -6.97 -13.85 -3.75
CA VAL A 203 -7.00 -14.36 -5.14
C VAL A 203 -6.41 -15.77 -5.26
N TYR A 204 -5.31 -16.03 -4.55
CA TYR A 204 -4.51 -17.25 -4.68
C TYR A 204 -4.59 -18.19 -3.48
N GLY A 205 -5.18 -17.77 -2.37
CA GLY A 205 -5.35 -18.60 -1.19
C GLY A 205 -6.46 -19.65 -1.35
N ASP A 206 -7.19 -19.91 -0.26
CA ASP A 206 -8.22 -20.95 -0.21
C ASP A 206 -9.26 -20.83 -1.33
N LYS A 207 -9.48 -21.94 -2.04
CA LYS A 207 -10.48 -22.03 -3.11
C LYS A 207 -11.88 -21.91 -2.53
N ILE A 208 -12.74 -21.11 -3.18
CA ILE A 208 -14.16 -21.03 -2.82
C ILE A 208 -14.79 -22.42 -2.97
N GLU A 209 -15.35 -22.95 -1.88
CA GLU A 209 -16.08 -24.22 -1.91
C GLU A 209 -17.32 -24.12 -2.81
N ASN A 210 -17.47 -25.07 -3.75
CA ASN A 210 -18.58 -25.09 -4.70
C ASN A 210 -19.98 -25.15 -4.06
N ASN A 211 -20.07 -25.58 -2.79
CA ASN A 211 -21.34 -25.69 -2.05
C ASN A 211 -21.71 -24.41 -1.28
N ASN A 212 -20.90 -23.35 -1.38
CA ASN A 212 -21.19 -22.07 -0.74
C ASN A 212 -22.40 -21.39 -1.43
N PRO A 213 -23.45 -20.98 -0.69
CA PRO A 213 -24.61 -20.30 -1.28
C PRO A 213 -24.25 -18.99 -2.00
N ASN A 214 -23.12 -18.37 -1.64
CA ASN A 214 -22.61 -17.15 -2.27
C ASN A 214 -21.53 -17.41 -3.34
N PHE A 215 -21.30 -18.68 -3.74
CA PHE A 215 -20.19 -19.07 -4.61
C PHE A 215 -20.03 -18.18 -5.85
N ASN A 216 -21.13 -17.95 -6.60
CA ASN A 216 -21.08 -17.15 -7.82
C ASN A 216 -20.69 -15.69 -7.54
N LEU A 217 -21.27 -15.07 -6.51
CA LEU A 217 -20.99 -13.68 -6.15
C LEU A 217 -19.56 -13.50 -5.63
N GLU A 218 -19.07 -14.41 -4.80
CA GLU A 218 -17.69 -14.38 -4.34
C GLU A 218 -16.70 -14.60 -5.49
N LYS A 219 -17.03 -15.52 -6.42
CA LYS A 219 -16.22 -15.75 -7.62
C LYS A 219 -16.15 -14.51 -8.51
N GLU A 220 -17.27 -13.84 -8.76
CA GLU A 220 -17.32 -12.59 -9.52
C GLU A 220 -16.49 -11.48 -8.85
N LEU A 221 -16.57 -11.36 -7.52
CA LEU A 221 -15.75 -10.43 -6.76
C LEU A 221 -14.25 -10.74 -6.93
N LEU A 222 -13.83 -12.00 -6.76
CA LEU A 222 -12.42 -12.39 -6.91
C LEU A 222 -11.90 -12.23 -8.35
N ILE A 223 -12.72 -12.51 -9.36
CA ILE A 223 -12.37 -12.22 -10.76
C ILE A 223 -12.12 -10.71 -10.93
N SER A 224 -13.01 -9.89 -10.38
CA SER A 224 -12.86 -8.43 -10.45
C SER A 224 -11.57 -7.96 -9.76
N VAL A 225 -11.25 -8.54 -8.59
CA VAL A 225 -9.99 -8.26 -7.88
C VAL A 225 -8.78 -8.71 -8.70
N SER A 226 -8.78 -9.93 -9.25
CA SER A 226 -7.66 -10.44 -10.07
C SER A 226 -7.36 -9.57 -11.30
N SER A 227 -8.36 -8.87 -11.84
CA SER A 227 -8.16 -7.93 -12.95
C SER A 227 -7.37 -6.67 -12.59
N LEU A 228 -7.15 -6.43 -11.30
CA LEU A 228 -6.34 -5.32 -10.78
C LEU A 228 -4.86 -5.69 -10.63
N GLU A 229 -4.50 -6.95 -10.85
CA GLU A 229 -3.13 -7.44 -10.77
C GLU A 229 -2.31 -6.95 -11.96
N ASN A 230 -1.07 -6.53 -11.70
CA ASN A 230 -0.15 -6.16 -12.76
C ASN A 230 0.50 -7.40 -13.41
N ASP A 231 1.27 -7.18 -14.48
CA ASP A 231 1.94 -8.26 -15.23
C ASP A 231 2.94 -9.09 -14.40
N GLU A 232 3.39 -8.55 -13.27
CA GLU A 232 4.31 -9.21 -12.33
C GLU A 232 3.60 -10.03 -11.25
N GLY A 233 2.27 -10.06 -11.27
CA GLY A 233 1.47 -10.77 -10.29
C GLY A 233 1.26 -10.01 -8.97
N ASN A 234 1.45 -8.70 -8.97
CA ASN A 234 1.35 -7.84 -7.79
C ASN A 234 0.18 -6.87 -7.90
N PHE A 235 -0.46 -6.61 -6.76
CA PHE A 235 -1.42 -5.52 -6.60
C PHE A 235 -0.70 -4.30 -6.04
N SER A 236 -0.85 -3.17 -6.71
CA SER A 236 -0.36 -1.88 -6.21
C SER A 236 -1.53 -0.95 -5.93
N PRO A 237 -1.55 -0.26 -4.77
CA PRO A 237 -2.52 0.79 -4.51
C PRO A 237 -2.20 2.07 -5.31
N VAL A 238 -0.98 2.17 -5.86
CA VAL A 238 -0.52 3.29 -6.69
C VAL A 238 -0.35 2.77 -8.11
N SER A 239 -1.13 3.27 -9.07
CA SER A 239 -0.94 2.95 -10.48
C SER A 239 0.41 3.50 -10.94
N THR A 240 1.44 2.66 -11.01
CA THR A 240 2.71 3.01 -11.65
C THR A 240 2.58 3.07 -13.17
N ASP A 241 1.47 2.56 -13.70
CA ASP A 241 1.10 2.76 -15.09
C ASP A 241 0.54 4.16 -15.31
N ASN A 242 1.21 4.92 -16.17
CA ASN A 242 0.66 6.11 -16.82
C ASN A 242 -0.56 5.81 -17.72
N SER A 243 -1.19 4.62 -17.58
CA SER A 243 -2.44 4.30 -18.21
C SER A 243 -3.56 4.63 -17.22
N VAL A 244 -4.30 5.71 -17.51
CA VAL A 244 -5.56 5.98 -16.82
C VAL A 244 -6.56 4.96 -17.34
N ASN A 245 -6.76 3.86 -16.61
CA ASN A 245 -7.93 3.03 -16.82
C ASN A 245 -9.14 3.85 -16.36
N LEU A 246 -9.93 4.36 -17.30
CA LEU A 246 -11.07 5.25 -17.05
C LEU A 246 -12.20 4.56 -16.24
N SER A 247 -12.08 3.28 -15.92
CA SER A 247 -13.07 2.48 -15.21
C SER A 247 -12.98 2.64 -13.69
N LYS A 248 -13.39 3.81 -13.19
CA LYS A 248 -14.27 4.01 -12.01
C LYS A 248 -14.23 5.42 -11.46
N GLU A 249 -13.05 6.00 -11.31
CA GLU A 249 -12.90 7.31 -10.63
C GLU A 249 -13.53 8.47 -11.41
N LEU A 250 -13.50 8.41 -12.74
CA LEU A 250 -14.11 9.46 -13.58
C LEU A 250 -15.63 9.28 -13.72
N LEU A 251 -16.12 8.04 -13.68
CA LEU A 251 -17.48 7.65 -14.13
C LEU A 251 -18.53 7.62 -13.01
N ASP A 252 -18.18 7.85 -11.74
CA ASP A 252 -19.03 7.97 -10.53
C ASP A 252 -20.51 8.38 -10.78
N GLY A 253 -21.32 7.45 -11.31
CA GLY A 253 -22.68 7.70 -11.81
C GLY A 253 -22.84 8.77 -12.91
N LYS A 254 -21.77 9.34 -13.45
CA LYS A 254 -21.81 10.48 -14.38
C LYS A 254 -21.59 10.04 -15.83
N THR A 255 -22.41 10.57 -16.74
CA THR A 255 -22.14 10.47 -18.17
C THR A 255 -20.92 11.33 -18.52
N ILE A 256 -19.84 10.70 -18.95
CA ILE A 256 -18.66 11.41 -19.44
C ILE A 256 -18.74 11.50 -20.95
N THR A 257 -18.68 12.74 -21.45
CA THR A 257 -18.53 12.99 -22.87
C THR A 257 -17.05 13.18 -23.17
N ILE A 258 -16.49 12.28 -23.96
CA ILE A 258 -15.09 12.37 -24.42
C ILE A 258 -15.08 12.83 -25.86
N ASP A 259 -14.32 13.87 -26.13
CA ASP A 259 -14.10 14.34 -27.50
C ASP A 259 -13.01 13.52 -28.18
N LEU A 260 -13.41 12.72 -29.16
CA LEU A 260 -12.49 11.90 -29.96
C LEU A 260 -11.53 12.71 -30.86
N ARG A 261 -11.51 14.05 -30.82
CA ARG A 261 -10.38 14.83 -31.37
C ARG A 261 -9.08 14.54 -30.62
N ILE A 262 -9.19 14.25 -29.33
CA ILE A 262 -8.05 14.02 -28.44
C ILE A 262 -7.19 12.83 -28.91
N THR A 263 -7.79 11.83 -29.56
CA THR A 263 -7.12 10.62 -30.09
C THR A 263 -6.09 10.90 -31.19
N THR A 264 -6.01 12.14 -31.68
CA THR A 264 -5.06 12.56 -32.71
C THR A 264 -3.88 13.37 -32.17
N ASP A 265 -3.86 13.68 -30.88
CA ASP A 265 -2.74 14.36 -30.23
C ASP A 265 -1.52 13.43 -30.15
N LYS A 266 -0.33 13.97 -30.43
CA LYS A 266 0.94 13.23 -30.38
C LYS A 266 1.31 12.74 -28.98
N ASN A 267 0.77 13.38 -27.95
CA ASN A 267 1.02 13.03 -26.55
C ASN A 267 0.00 12.01 -26.01
N ILE A 268 -0.94 11.55 -26.85
CA ILE A 268 -1.98 10.60 -26.45
C ILE A 268 -1.70 9.24 -27.06
N LYS A 269 -1.66 8.22 -26.19
CA LYS A 269 -1.54 6.82 -26.54
C LYS A 269 -2.89 6.13 -26.34
N LEU A 270 -3.26 5.27 -27.27
CA LEU A 270 -4.54 4.57 -27.27
C LEU A 270 -4.31 3.09 -27.15
N LEU A 271 -5.05 2.45 -26.26
CA LEU A 271 -5.08 1.01 -26.09
C LEU A 271 -6.38 0.47 -26.71
N LEU A 272 -6.32 -0.71 -27.30
CA LEU A 272 -7.48 -1.53 -27.64
C LEU A 272 -7.27 -2.89 -26.98
N ASP A 273 -8.20 -3.33 -26.14
CA ASP A 273 -8.12 -4.58 -25.37
C ASP A 273 -6.80 -4.74 -24.60
N GLY A 274 -6.32 -3.63 -24.02
CA GLY A 274 -5.07 -3.59 -23.24
C GLY A 274 -3.79 -3.46 -24.07
N GLN A 275 -3.86 -3.49 -25.41
CA GLN A 275 -2.69 -3.40 -26.28
C GLN A 275 -2.58 -2.04 -26.96
N LEU A 276 -1.36 -1.49 -27.06
CA LEU A 276 -1.09 -0.23 -27.73
C LEU A 276 -1.40 -0.34 -29.23
N LEU A 277 -2.23 0.58 -29.74
CA LEU A 277 -2.48 0.67 -31.17
C LEU A 277 -1.18 0.95 -31.93
N SER A 278 -0.91 0.14 -32.96
CA SER A 278 0.15 0.36 -33.92
C SER A 278 -0.10 1.62 -34.77
N ASN A 279 0.92 2.07 -35.50
CA ASN A 279 0.80 3.22 -36.40
C ASN A 279 -0.25 3.00 -37.51
N ASP A 280 -0.38 1.77 -37.99
CA ASP A 280 -1.36 1.40 -39.02
C ASP A 280 -2.78 1.41 -38.46
N GLU A 281 -2.98 0.90 -37.23
CA GLU A 281 -4.27 0.94 -36.55
C GLU A 281 -4.68 2.36 -36.14
N LEU A 282 -3.74 3.18 -35.68
CA LEU A 282 -3.98 4.61 -35.44
C LEU A 282 -4.37 5.33 -36.73
N THR A 283 -3.76 4.95 -37.85
CA THR A 283 -4.10 5.48 -39.16
C THR A 283 -5.50 5.04 -39.61
N ALA A 284 -5.85 3.77 -39.41
CA ALA A 284 -7.20 3.24 -39.67
C ALA A 284 -8.26 3.92 -38.81
N LEU A 285 -7.97 4.16 -37.52
CA LEU A 285 -8.84 4.90 -36.61
C LEU A 285 -9.03 6.34 -37.08
N LYS A 286 -7.95 7.03 -37.48
CA LYS A 286 -8.03 8.40 -38.05
C LYS A 286 -8.89 8.44 -39.30
N PHE A 287 -8.75 7.48 -40.21
CA PHE A 287 -9.59 7.39 -41.41
C PHE A 287 -11.06 7.18 -41.05
N THR A 288 -11.34 6.27 -40.12
CA THR A 288 -12.69 5.99 -39.62
C THR A 288 -13.32 7.24 -39.00
N LEU A 289 -12.61 7.93 -38.11
CA LEU A 289 -13.08 9.17 -37.48
C LEU A 289 -13.31 10.28 -38.51
N ASN A 290 -12.45 10.39 -39.53
CA ASN A 290 -12.65 11.32 -40.63
C ASN A 290 -13.86 10.96 -41.50
N GLY A 291 -14.12 9.67 -41.75
CA GLY A 291 -15.33 9.18 -42.40
C GLY A 291 -16.59 9.53 -41.61
N ILE A 292 -16.58 9.34 -40.28
CA ILE A 292 -17.68 9.74 -39.39
C ILE A 292 -17.88 11.26 -39.42
N ARG A 293 -16.80 12.05 -39.36
CA ARG A 293 -16.86 13.53 -39.47
C ARG A 293 -17.44 13.95 -40.81
N TYR A 294 -17.01 13.33 -41.89
CA TYR A 294 -17.53 13.56 -43.23
C TYR A 294 -19.02 13.22 -43.29
N ASN A 295 -19.45 12.08 -42.74
CA ASN A 295 -20.85 11.68 -42.68
C ASN A 295 -21.70 12.62 -41.81
N ARG A 296 -21.16 13.16 -40.70
CA ARG A 296 -21.86 14.18 -39.90
C ARG A 296 -21.99 15.49 -40.67
N LYS A 297 -20.98 15.87 -41.46
CA LYS A 297 -21.02 17.04 -42.35
C LYS A 297 -21.93 16.81 -43.57
N SER A 298 -22.02 15.59 -44.09
CA SER A 298 -22.83 15.21 -45.27
C SER A 298 -24.22 14.66 -44.91
N ASN A 299 -24.55 14.42 -43.64
CA ASN A 299 -25.94 14.29 -43.19
C ASN A 299 -26.68 15.64 -43.20
N ASN A 300 -25.98 16.73 -43.54
CA ASN A 300 -26.59 17.95 -44.05
C ASN A 300 -26.78 17.98 -45.58
N GLN A 301 -26.39 16.92 -46.33
CA GLN A 301 -26.80 16.57 -47.72
C GLN A 301 -25.96 15.38 -48.29
N ASN A 302 -26.57 14.18 -48.45
CA ASN A 302 -26.14 13.03 -49.30
C ASN A 302 -24.82 12.24 -49.01
N SER A 303 -24.86 11.19 -48.18
CA SER A 303 -23.73 10.23 -48.03
C SER A 303 -23.79 8.99 -48.96
N TYR A 304 -22.62 8.37 -49.22
CA TYR A 304 -22.40 7.26 -50.16
C TYR A 304 -22.94 5.90 -49.68
N PHE A 305 -22.94 5.66 -48.35
CA PHE A 305 -23.45 4.41 -47.77
C PHE A 305 -24.99 4.39 -47.65
N GLY A 306 -25.63 5.56 -47.51
CA GLY A 306 -27.10 5.66 -47.56
C GLY A 306 -27.66 5.29 -48.94
N ARG A 307 -26.96 5.67 -50.02
CA ARG A 307 -27.38 5.34 -51.40
C ARG A 307 -27.30 3.86 -51.73
N LYS A 308 -26.33 3.12 -51.16
CA LYS A 308 -26.20 1.68 -51.41
C LYS A 308 -27.26 0.87 -50.67
N ARG A 309 -27.64 1.27 -49.46
CA ARG A 309 -28.74 0.64 -48.71
C ARG A 309 -30.10 0.95 -49.33
N GLN A 310 -30.37 2.22 -49.67
CA GLN A 310 -31.64 2.60 -50.30
C GLN A 310 -31.81 1.94 -51.66
N LYS A 311 -30.76 1.88 -52.49
CA LYS A 311 -30.81 1.20 -53.79
C LYS A 311 -31.08 -0.31 -53.68
N LEU A 312 -30.59 -0.98 -52.64
CA LEU A 312 -30.86 -2.40 -52.40
C LEU A 312 -32.28 -2.66 -51.86
N ILE A 313 -32.86 -1.70 -51.15
CA ILE A 313 -34.27 -1.70 -50.72
C ILE A 313 -35.18 -1.45 -51.94
N ASP A 314 -34.87 -0.43 -52.74
CA ASP A 314 -35.63 -0.06 -53.94
C ASP A 314 -35.57 -1.15 -55.04
N GLU A 315 -34.51 -1.96 -55.08
CA GLU A 315 -34.34 -3.11 -55.99
C GLU A 315 -34.95 -4.42 -55.44
N GLY A 316 -35.58 -4.40 -54.27
CA GLY A 316 -36.37 -5.51 -53.73
C GLY A 316 -35.58 -6.66 -53.11
N TYR A 317 -34.32 -6.42 -52.72
CA TYR A 317 -33.47 -7.46 -52.10
C TYR A 317 -33.63 -7.58 -50.58
N PHE A 318 -34.26 -6.60 -49.91
CA PHE A 318 -34.58 -6.61 -48.48
C PHE A 318 -35.93 -5.94 -48.23
N ASP A 319 -36.68 -6.39 -47.22
CA ASP A 319 -37.95 -5.80 -46.81
C ASP A 319 -37.72 -4.81 -45.65
N ASP A 320 -38.55 -3.77 -45.52
CA ASP A 320 -38.34 -2.60 -44.65
C ASP A 320 -38.37 -2.91 -43.11
N LYS A 321 -38.40 -4.19 -42.73
CA LYS A 321 -38.56 -4.65 -41.34
C LYS A 321 -37.46 -5.56 -40.81
N ASP A 322 -36.36 -5.77 -41.54
CA ASP A 322 -35.18 -6.49 -41.04
C ASP A 322 -34.07 -5.56 -40.51
#